data_AF-F3MG13-F1
#
_entry.id   AF-F3MG13-F1
#
_cell.length_a   1.000
_cell.length_b   1.000
_cell.length_c   1.000
_cell.angle_alpha   90.00
_cell.angle_beta   90.00
_cell.angle_gamma   90.00
#
_symmetry.space_group_name_H-M   'P 1'
#
loop_
_entity.id
_entity.type
_entity.pdbx_description
1 polymer ?
#
loop_
_entity_poly.entity_id
_entity_poly.type
_entity_poly.pdbx_seq_one_letter_code
_entity_poly.pdbx_strand_id
1 'polypeptide(L)'
;MKLKEPLNFAGRLYDAGESVKGQLPLDMIEALRKNNKLDDVANDTETEFTEQTQDDFNLDGGGGSNDLGNLPIVGNTILSPEAFKELSAPDQKDHLKALEIEPASKAEDRLEQYETWYFEQVANADPNAQ
;
A
#
# COMPACT_ATOMS: atom_id res chain seq x y z
N MET A 1 10.61 3.68 -17.90
CA MET A 1 10.88 2.52 -17.03
C MET A 1 9.88 1.45 -17.32
N LYS A 2 10.30 0.49 -18.13
CA LYS A 2 9.48 -0.66 -18.52
C LYS A 2 10.17 -1.95 -18.11
N LEU A 3 9.41 -2.96 -17.75
CA LEU A 3 9.98 -4.28 -17.49
C LEU A 3 10.57 -4.87 -18.76
N LYS A 4 11.69 -5.59 -18.66
CA LYS A 4 12.25 -6.37 -19.78
C LYS A 4 11.70 -7.78 -19.83
N GLU A 5 11.15 -8.24 -18.73
CA GLU A 5 10.63 -9.58 -18.53
C GLU A 5 9.37 -9.52 -17.63
N PRO A 6 8.45 -10.48 -17.76
CA PRO A 6 7.25 -10.48 -16.94
C PRO A 6 7.60 -10.64 -15.46
N LEU A 7 6.93 -9.86 -14.61
CA LEU A 7 7.15 -9.83 -13.16
C LEU A 7 5.83 -10.06 -12.44
N ASN A 8 5.77 -11.05 -11.56
CA ASN A 8 4.63 -11.21 -10.65
C ASN A 8 4.88 -10.41 -9.37
N PHE A 9 4.04 -9.41 -9.09
CA PHE A 9 4.14 -8.58 -7.91
C PHE A 9 2.75 -8.19 -7.37
N ALA A 10 2.54 -8.33 -6.07
CA ALA A 10 1.26 -8.06 -5.40
C ALA A 10 0.05 -8.80 -6.03
N GLY A 11 0.26 -10.02 -6.51
CA GLY A 11 -0.78 -10.82 -7.19
C GLY A 11 -1.12 -10.34 -8.61
N ARG A 12 -0.41 -9.33 -9.11
CA ARG A 12 -0.51 -8.85 -10.49
C ARG A 12 0.70 -9.31 -11.29
N LEU A 13 0.44 -9.96 -12.42
CA LEU A 13 1.45 -10.22 -13.43
C LEU A 13 1.61 -8.97 -14.29
N TYR A 14 2.80 -8.38 -14.26
CA TYR A 14 3.22 -7.31 -15.14
C TYR A 14 3.94 -7.92 -16.33
N ASP A 15 3.56 -7.52 -17.55
CA ASP A 15 4.18 -8.03 -18.76
C ASP A 15 5.53 -7.35 -19.07
N ALA A 16 6.36 -8.04 -19.86
CA ALA A 16 7.54 -7.43 -20.45
C ALA A 16 7.12 -6.25 -21.36
N GLY A 17 7.68 -5.09 -21.12
CA GLY A 17 7.33 -3.84 -21.78
C GLY A 17 6.30 -3.00 -21.02
N GLU A 18 5.72 -3.52 -19.93
CA GLU A 18 4.78 -2.77 -19.09
C GLU A 18 5.51 -1.70 -18.26
N SER A 19 4.89 -0.52 -18.17
CA SER A 19 5.42 0.62 -17.43
C SER A 19 5.18 0.45 -15.94
N VAL A 20 6.26 0.26 -15.19
CA VAL A 20 6.17 -0.01 -13.74
C VAL A 20 6.30 1.22 -12.85
N LYS A 21 6.53 2.38 -13.45
CA LYS A 21 6.73 3.65 -12.73
C LYS A 21 5.41 4.08 -12.06
N GLY A 22 5.39 4.10 -10.73
CA GLY A 22 4.20 4.41 -9.93
C GLY A 22 3.26 3.23 -9.69
N GLN A 23 3.49 2.08 -10.35
CA GLN A 23 2.76 0.83 -10.10
C GLN A 23 3.51 -0.10 -9.14
N LEU A 24 4.84 -0.11 -9.23
CA LEU A 24 5.69 -0.83 -8.29
C LEU A 24 6.33 0.14 -7.27
N PRO A 25 6.55 -0.33 -6.03
CA PRO A 25 7.27 0.45 -5.04
C PRO A 25 8.71 0.70 -5.50
N LEU A 26 9.28 1.83 -5.04
CA LEU A 26 10.62 2.27 -5.40
C LEU A 26 11.69 1.21 -5.10
N ASP A 27 11.57 0.50 -3.98
CA ASP A 27 12.48 -0.58 -3.59
C ASP A 27 12.52 -1.72 -4.63
N MET A 28 11.36 -2.13 -5.14
CA MET A 28 11.27 -3.17 -6.18
C MET A 28 11.79 -2.66 -7.53
N ILE A 29 11.51 -1.40 -7.87
CA ILE A 29 12.07 -0.77 -9.09
C ILE A 29 13.61 -0.73 -9.00
N GLU A 30 14.17 -0.40 -7.84
CA GLU A 30 15.61 -0.43 -7.62
C GLU A 30 16.19 -1.84 -7.74
N ALA A 31 15.52 -2.84 -7.16
CA ALA A 31 15.92 -4.24 -7.29
C ALA A 31 15.93 -4.68 -8.77
N LEU A 32 14.89 -4.35 -9.53
CA LEU A 32 14.80 -4.67 -10.96
C LEU A 32 15.88 -3.95 -11.77
N ARG A 33 16.17 -2.68 -11.45
CA ARG A 33 17.21 -1.89 -12.10
C ARG A 33 18.60 -2.48 -11.81
N LYS A 34 18.85 -2.85 -10.56
CA LYS A 34 20.10 -3.50 -10.11
C LYS A 34 20.32 -4.84 -10.80
N ASN A 35 19.23 -5.57 -11.09
CA ASN A 35 19.25 -6.83 -11.82
C ASN A 35 19.16 -6.67 -13.36
N ASN A 36 19.23 -5.44 -13.88
CA ASN A 36 19.08 -5.13 -15.32
C ASN A 36 17.76 -5.61 -15.95
N LYS A 37 16.71 -5.80 -15.15
CA LYS A 37 15.36 -6.24 -15.56
C LYS A 37 14.44 -5.08 -15.97
N LEU A 38 14.96 -3.87 -15.96
CA LEU A 38 14.27 -2.64 -16.30
C LEU A 38 14.94 -1.99 -17.50
N ASP A 39 14.11 -1.52 -18.43
CA ASP A 39 14.50 -0.69 -19.55
C ASP A 39 14.21 0.77 -19.19
N ASP A 40 15.29 1.53 -19.03
CA ASP A 40 15.28 2.95 -18.64
C ASP A 40 15.05 3.89 -19.85
N VAL A 41 14.77 3.35 -21.04
CA VAL A 41 14.35 4.17 -22.19
C VAL A 41 13.00 4.81 -21.87
N ALA A 42 13.07 6.10 -21.55
CA ALA A 42 11.98 7.03 -21.59
C ALA A 42 11.48 7.11 -23.04
N ASN A 43 10.49 6.29 -23.38
CA ASN A 43 9.69 6.56 -24.57
C ASN A 43 8.59 7.53 -24.14
N ASP A 44 8.90 8.80 -24.36
CA ASP A 44 8.00 9.93 -24.37
C ASP A 44 7.02 9.72 -25.53
N THR A 45 5.81 9.23 -25.23
CA THR A 45 4.67 9.31 -26.17
C THR A 45 3.39 9.32 -25.32
N GLU A 46 2.89 10.53 -25.03
CA GLU A 46 1.51 11.01 -25.30
C GLU A 46 0.49 9.92 -25.74
N THR A 47 -0.79 9.82 -25.36
CA THR A 47 -1.84 10.62 -24.67
C THR A 47 -3.01 9.62 -24.52
N GLU A 48 -3.79 9.53 -23.44
CA GLU A 48 -5.06 10.23 -23.24
C GLU A 48 -5.60 9.87 -21.85
N PHE A 49 -5.75 10.88 -20.99
CA PHE A 49 -6.70 10.86 -19.89
C PHE A 49 -7.47 12.18 -19.96
N THR A 50 -8.52 12.19 -20.78
CA THR A 50 -9.59 13.18 -20.65
C THR A 50 -10.51 12.69 -19.54
N GLU A 51 -10.53 13.36 -18.40
CA GLU A 51 -11.68 14.20 -18.03
C GLU A 51 -11.43 14.88 -16.68
N GLN A 52 -11.58 16.19 -16.71
CA GLN A 52 -11.69 17.08 -15.57
C GLN A 52 -13.06 16.85 -14.91
N THR A 53 -13.16 16.97 -13.59
CA THR A 53 -14.12 17.89 -12.96
C THR A 53 -13.67 18.22 -11.54
N GLN A 54 -13.73 19.52 -11.29
CA GLN A 54 -13.34 20.31 -10.14
C GLN A 54 -14.62 20.69 -9.40
N ASP A 55 -14.70 20.43 -8.10
CA ASP A 55 -15.63 21.08 -7.15
C ASP A 55 -14.84 21.18 -5.84
N ASP A 56 -14.12 22.28 -5.58
CA ASP A 56 -14.61 23.45 -4.83
C ASP A 56 -15.43 23.08 -3.58
N PHE A 57 -14.75 22.90 -2.44
CA PHE A 57 -15.34 23.23 -1.15
C PHE A 57 -14.25 23.74 -0.20
N ASN A 58 -14.23 25.06 0.00
CA ASN A 58 -13.70 25.69 1.20
C ASN A 58 -14.55 25.25 2.40
N LEU A 59 -13.94 24.80 3.49
CA LEU A 59 -14.53 25.00 4.82
C LEU A 59 -13.47 25.40 5.84
N ASP A 60 -13.63 26.66 6.22
CA ASP A 60 -13.03 27.39 7.32
C ASP A 60 -13.46 26.81 8.69
N GLY A 61 -12.50 26.74 9.63
CA GLY A 61 -12.79 26.95 11.05
C GLY A 61 -13.08 25.73 11.94
N GLY A 62 -12.24 25.55 12.97
CA GLY A 62 -12.70 25.14 14.31
C GLY A 62 -12.20 23.80 14.83
N GLY A 63 -11.28 23.85 15.79
CA GLY A 63 -10.90 22.71 16.60
C GLY A 63 -12.03 22.21 17.52
N GLY A 64 -11.96 20.94 17.90
CA GLY A 64 -12.86 20.40 18.91
C GLY A 64 -13.01 18.88 18.83
N SER A 65 -12.17 18.19 19.57
CA SER A 65 -12.50 17.04 20.41
C SER A 65 -13.71 16.15 20.05
N ASN A 66 -13.36 14.87 19.90
CA ASN A 66 -14.09 13.69 20.34
C ASN A 66 -15.19 13.17 19.40
N ASP A 67 -15.17 11.84 19.23
CA ASP A 67 -16.19 10.98 18.61
C ASP A 67 -16.03 10.70 17.11
N LEU A 68 -15.01 9.89 16.79
CA LEU A 68 -14.98 9.07 15.56
C LEU A 68 -15.16 7.58 15.91
N GLY A 69 -16.01 7.32 16.92
CA GLY A 69 -16.60 6.01 17.06
C GLY A 69 -17.40 5.71 15.80
N ASN A 70 -17.05 4.62 15.13
CA ASN A 70 -17.78 4.04 14.01
C ASN A 70 -17.44 4.58 12.61
N LEU A 71 -16.17 4.50 12.22
CA LEU A 71 -15.86 4.27 10.82
C LEU A 71 -16.09 2.78 10.51
N PRO A 72 -17.07 2.42 9.67
CA PRO A 72 -17.11 1.06 9.14
C PRO A 72 -15.83 0.87 8.35
N ILE A 73 -15.04 -0.14 8.71
CA ILE A 73 -13.91 -0.58 7.91
C ILE A 73 -14.49 -1.15 6.61
N VAL A 74 -14.72 -0.26 5.65
CA VAL A 74 -15.15 -0.63 4.30
C VAL A 74 -13.88 -0.91 3.51
N GLY A 75 -13.55 -2.20 3.42
CA GLY A 75 -12.77 -2.73 2.31
C GLY A 75 -11.28 -2.90 2.57
N ASN A 76 -10.90 -4.13 2.92
CA ASN A 76 -9.79 -4.92 2.35
C ASN A 76 -8.42 -4.24 2.11
N THR A 77 -8.15 -3.09 2.71
CA THR A 77 -6.90 -2.37 2.51
C THR A 77 -5.95 -2.81 3.62
N ILE A 78 -5.37 -3.98 3.40
CA ILE A 78 -4.23 -4.45 4.18
C ILE A 78 -3.11 -3.42 3.95
N LEU A 79 -2.79 -2.63 4.98
CA LEU A 79 -1.68 -1.70 4.91
C LEU A 79 -0.37 -2.49 4.91
N SER A 80 0.62 -2.03 4.16
CA SER A 80 1.97 -2.57 4.34
C SER A 80 2.49 -2.18 5.72
N PRO A 81 3.37 -2.98 6.34
CA PRO A 81 3.93 -2.64 7.65
C PRO A 81 4.65 -1.30 7.66
N GLU A 82 5.22 -0.87 6.53
CA GLU A 82 5.78 0.48 6.37
C GLU A 82 4.71 1.57 6.52
N ALA A 83 3.57 1.41 5.87
CA ALA A 83 2.44 2.34 5.98
C ALA A 83 1.82 2.31 7.39
N PHE A 84 1.76 1.15 8.03
CA PHE A 84 1.32 1.01 9.41
C PHE A 84 2.28 1.68 10.41
N LYS A 85 3.59 1.63 10.14
CA LYS A 85 4.61 2.33 10.92
C LYS A 85 4.47 3.85 10.81
N GLU A 86 4.04 4.36 9.65
CA GLU A 86 3.78 5.79 9.42
C GLU A 86 2.52 6.30 10.13
N LEU A 87 1.63 5.42 10.60
CA LEU A 87 0.48 5.79 11.42
C LEU A 87 0.88 6.27 12.81
N SER A 88 0.06 7.14 13.40
CA SER A 88 0.28 7.55 14.79
C SER A 88 0.04 6.39 15.76
N ALA A 89 0.67 6.42 16.92
CA ALA A 89 0.47 5.41 17.97
C ALA A 89 -1.00 5.11 18.32
N PRO A 90 -1.94 6.09 18.40
CA PRO A 90 -3.37 5.78 18.55
C PRO A 90 -3.95 5.02 17.36
N ASP A 91 -3.66 5.42 16.13
CA ASP A 91 -4.15 4.78 14.91
C ASP A 91 -3.62 3.34 14.76
N GLN A 92 -2.34 3.11 15.09
CA GLN A 92 -1.76 1.75 15.12
C GLN A 92 -2.52 0.83 16.08
N LYS A 93 -2.87 1.36 17.26
CA LYS A 93 -3.62 0.59 18.27
C LYS A 93 -5.05 0.32 17.82
N ASP A 94 -5.69 1.30 17.20
CA ASP A 94 -7.05 1.18 16.71
C ASP A 94 -7.12 0.15 15.57
N HIS A 95 -6.17 0.20 14.65
CA HIS A 95 -6.05 -0.73 13.55
C HIS A 95 -5.75 -2.16 14.03
N LEU A 96 -4.83 -2.36 14.99
CA LEU A 96 -4.60 -3.68 15.59
C LEU A 96 -5.85 -4.22 16.29
N LYS A 97 -6.57 -3.38 17.05
CA LYS A 97 -7.84 -3.79 17.69
C LYS A 97 -8.92 -4.16 16.68
N ALA A 98 -8.98 -3.43 15.56
CA ALA A 98 -9.91 -3.73 14.49
C ALA A 98 -9.62 -5.06 13.79
N LEU A 99 -8.35 -5.50 13.83
CA LEU A 99 -7.91 -6.82 13.39
C LEU A 99 -8.04 -7.90 14.49
N GLU A 100 -8.70 -7.56 15.60
CA GLU A 100 -8.84 -8.42 16.79
C GLU A 100 -7.50 -8.81 17.45
N ILE A 101 -6.46 -7.99 17.24
CA ILE A 101 -5.13 -8.15 17.85
C ILE A 101 -5.00 -7.22 19.04
N GLU A 102 -4.56 -7.75 20.18
CA GLU A 102 -4.29 -6.92 21.36
C GLU A 102 -3.02 -6.08 21.14
N PRO A 103 -3.12 -4.74 21.06
CA PRO A 103 -2.00 -3.91 20.68
C PRO A 103 -0.96 -3.83 21.80
N ALA A 104 0.30 -4.08 21.45
CA ALA A 104 1.39 -3.96 22.39
C ALA A 104 1.60 -2.52 22.90
N SER A 105 2.17 -2.42 24.10
CA SER A 105 2.50 -1.12 24.70
C SER A 105 3.65 -0.41 23.96
N LYS A 106 4.59 -1.17 23.39
CA LYS A 106 5.74 -0.65 22.64
C LYS A 106 5.43 -0.49 21.16
N ALA A 107 6.03 0.50 20.52
CA ALA A 107 5.83 0.75 19.08
C ALA A 107 6.43 -0.36 18.21
N GLU A 108 7.60 -0.86 18.60
CA GLU A 108 8.29 -1.97 17.91
C GLU A 108 7.44 -3.25 17.96
N ASP A 109 6.97 -3.65 19.14
CA ASP A 109 6.05 -4.81 19.27
C ASP A 109 4.75 -4.62 18.47
N ARG A 110 4.16 -3.42 18.41
CA ARG A 110 2.94 -3.20 17.62
C ARG A 110 3.17 -3.41 16.13
N LEU A 111 4.33 -2.97 15.65
CA LEU A 111 4.73 -3.17 14.26
C LEU A 111 4.94 -4.67 13.99
N GLU A 112 5.64 -5.38 14.88
CA GLU A 112 5.89 -6.82 14.75
C GLU A 112 4.59 -7.65 14.80
N GLN A 113 3.64 -7.28 15.67
CA GLN A 113 2.30 -7.85 15.70
C GLN A 113 1.57 -7.67 14.36
N TYR A 114 1.65 -6.46 13.80
CA TYR A 114 1.05 -6.15 12.52
C TYR A 114 1.73 -6.89 11.37
N GLU A 115 3.06 -6.93 11.35
CA GLU A 115 3.85 -7.67 10.36
C GLU A 115 3.50 -9.15 10.37
N THR A 116 3.43 -9.76 11.55
CA THR A 116 3.07 -11.17 11.71
C THR A 116 1.70 -11.44 11.10
N TRP A 117 0.69 -10.66 11.48
CA TRP A 117 -0.65 -10.77 10.90
C TRP A 117 -0.65 -10.50 9.39
N TYR A 118 0.08 -9.49 8.91
CA TYR A 118 0.19 -9.15 7.49
C TYR A 118 0.75 -10.33 6.70
N PHE A 119 1.85 -10.95 7.18
CA PHE A 119 2.42 -12.14 6.57
C PHE A 119 1.45 -13.32 6.61
N GLU A 120 0.71 -13.52 7.70
CA GLU A 120 -0.31 -14.57 7.78
C GLU A 120 -1.46 -14.33 6.78
N GLN A 121 -1.92 -13.09 6.60
CA GLN A 121 -2.93 -12.78 5.60
C GLN A 121 -2.41 -12.99 4.18
N VAL A 122 -1.18 -12.55 3.89
CA VAL A 122 -0.53 -12.74 2.58
C VAL A 122 -0.24 -14.21 2.31
N ALA A 123 0.20 -14.97 3.30
CA ALA A 123 0.49 -16.40 3.18
C ALA A 123 -0.79 -17.25 3.07
N ASN A 124 -1.87 -16.88 3.76
CA ASN A 124 -3.18 -17.54 3.61
C ASN A 124 -3.96 -17.06 2.37
N ALA A 125 -3.57 -15.95 1.74
CA ALA A 125 -4.12 -15.49 0.46
C ALA A 125 -3.61 -16.27 -0.76
N ASP A 126 -2.88 -17.38 -0.55
CA ASP A 126 -2.47 -18.34 -1.58
C ASP A 126 -3.51 -19.49 -1.67
N PRO A 127 -4.55 -19.41 -2.52
CA PRO A 127 -5.52 -20.49 -2.71
C PRO A 127 -4.93 -21.71 -3.44
N ASN A 128 -3.61 -21.77 -3.69
CA ASN A 128 -2.92 -22.89 -4.33
C ASN A 128 -1.91 -23.61 -3.40
N ALA A 129 -2.05 -23.49 -2.09
CA ALA A 129 -1.42 -24.42 -1.16
C ALA A 129 -2.22 -25.73 -1.04
N GLN A 130 -2.34 -26.49 -2.14
CA GLN A 130 -2.71 -27.92 -2.13
C GLN A 130 -1.91 -28.71 -3.17
#